data_AF-A0A0J6XWU4-F1
#
_entry.id   AF-A0A0J6XWU4-F1
#
_cell.length_a   1.000
_cell.length_b   1.000
_cell.length_c   1.000
_cell.angle_alpha   90.00
_cell.angle_beta   90.00
_cell.angle_gamma   90.00
#
_symmetry.space_group_name_H-M   'P 1'
#
loop_
_entity.id
_entity.type
_entity.pdbx_description
1 polymer ?
#
loop_
_entity_poly.entity_id
_entity_poly.type
_entity_poly.pdbx_seq_one_letter_code
_entity_poly.pdbx_strand_id
1 'polypeptide(L)'
;MACSLPAKGGSPSAILYCNEDHTVYLIDIPASISLAQQESRYTGDDSKEIGMPSIFSCPPLEHPYSSPSTEPKGTKAMLRVMERIPAVELEYRNKLADLVNDALRELRANHDTQGWCLPRAMRPGYLQDISGKKQDQDRQVGEPNLGKLYALKGFSLSDGRQSTREDASFSEDVPPLILSPGLNIIPTLNSIRSMTVKNTSSAPALLRIRNAQQTSSATNLRGQGKSTVEPAGLITFTIPPKAAFCLTHMSTQPVSFPSLLSFLPSDRKFDFVIMDPPWPNRSVSRSAHYKTIPTFSVLQRLINRILKAQLDPSGGIAAIWTTNNHKSRSAARQALKAAQLQPFEEWVWIKTTTSGYPVSPVRALWRLPYEVLVLGRQRLPSSDGKLNHILRRRVIAAVPDVHSRKPNLKEMVEQLFFTSRDADGEQRYMKEYNALEVFARNLTAGWWSCGDEVLRFNWDGWWTNAGATEPV
;
A
#
# COMPACT_ATOMS: atom_id res chain seq x y z
N MET A 1 -12.94 -17.82 21.95
CA MET A 1 -11.99 -18.51 21.07
C MET A 1 -11.41 -17.53 20.08
N ALA A 2 -10.17 -17.08 20.32
CA ALA A 2 -9.37 -16.36 19.34
C ALA A 2 -9.27 -17.17 18.04
N CYS A 3 -9.24 -16.51 16.88
CA CYS A 3 -8.83 -17.17 15.64
C CYS A 3 -7.47 -17.83 15.92
N SER A 4 -7.48 -19.15 16.01
CA SER A 4 -6.28 -19.94 16.25
C SER A 4 -5.36 -19.73 15.06
N LEU A 5 -4.05 -19.63 15.31
CA LEU A 5 -3.06 -19.91 14.26
C LEU A 5 -3.50 -21.19 13.53
N PRO A 6 -3.41 -21.24 12.19
CA PRO A 6 -3.86 -22.41 11.46
C PRO A 6 -3.25 -23.67 12.09
N ALA A 7 -4.12 -24.59 12.50
CA ALA A 7 -3.69 -25.94 12.88
C ALA A 7 -2.81 -26.51 11.75
N LYS A 8 -1.94 -27.48 12.05
CA LYS A 8 -1.20 -28.21 11.00
C LYS A 8 -2.19 -28.63 9.90
N GLY A 9 -2.09 -28.00 8.72
CA GLY A 9 -3.03 -28.15 7.59
C GLY A 9 -3.87 -26.92 7.22
N GLY A 10 -3.78 -25.80 7.93
CA GLY A 10 -4.49 -24.56 7.57
C GLY A 10 -3.70 -23.66 6.61
N SER A 11 -4.41 -22.89 5.80
CA SER A 11 -3.84 -21.89 4.89
C SER A 11 -2.98 -20.87 5.63
N PRO A 12 -1.81 -20.46 5.09
CA PRO A 12 -0.97 -19.46 5.74
C PRO A 12 -1.70 -18.10 5.86
N SER A 13 -1.57 -17.48 7.04
CA SER A 13 -2.24 -16.21 7.40
C SER A 13 -1.21 -15.18 7.83
N ALA A 14 -1.44 -13.92 7.46
CA ALA A 14 -0.68 -12.78 8.00
C ALA A 14 -1.34 -12.17 9.25
N ILE A 15 -2.58 -12.56 9.55
CA ILE A 15 -3.31 -12.14 10.73
C ILE A 15 -2.89 -13.04 11.90
N LEU A 16 -2.05 -12.49 12.78
CA LEU A 16 -1.52 -13.20 13.95
C LEU A 16 -2.55 -13.32 15.08
N TYR A 17 -3.48 -12.37 15.16
CA TYR A 17 -4.60 -12.38 16.08
C TYR A 17 -5.80 -11.67 15.46
N CYS A 18 -6.99 -12.21 15.70
CA CYS A 18 -8.26 -11.55 15.46
C CYS A 18 -9.25 -11.96 16.57
N ASN A 19 -9.97 -10.98 17.11
CA ASN A 19 -11.03 -11.25 18.09
C ASN A 19 -12.34 -11.69 17.42
N GLU A 20 -13.24 -12.29 18.20
CA GLU A 20 -14.51 -12.84 17.69
C GLU A 20 -15.39 -11.79 17.01
N ASP A 21 -15.39 -10.57 17.54
CA ASP A 21 -16.13 -9.45 16.98
C ASP A 21 -15.46 -8.87 15.73
N HIS A 22 -14.31 -9.38 15.31
CA HIS A 22 -13.53 -8.87 14.18
C HIS A 22 -13.21 -7.37 14.32
N THR A 23 -13.12 -6.82 15.53
CA THR A 23 -12.87 -5.40 15.80
C THR A 23 -11.40 -5.12 16.12
N VAL A 24 -10.62 -6.11 16.52
CA VAL A 24 -9.20 -6.00 16.87
C VAL A 24 -8.39 -7.03 16.09
N TYR A 25 -7.34 -6.58 15.42
CA TYR A 25 -6.42 -7.39 14.63
C TYR A 25 -4.97 -7.13 15.03
N LEU A 26 -4.14 -8.16 14.92
CA LEU A 26 -2.70 -8.03 14.82
C LEU A 26 -2.26 -8.61 13.47
N ILE A 27 -1.56 -7.82 12.66
CA ILE A 27 -1.15 -8.21 11.31
C ILE A 27 0.36 -8.08 11.18
N ASP A 28 1.01 -9.11 10.65
CA ASP A 28 2.41 -9.04 10.22
C ASP A 28 2.51 -8.38 8.84
N ILE A 29 3.16 -7.21 8.76
CA ILE A 29 3.22 -6.43 7.51
C ILE A 29 3.97 -7.19 6.40
N PRO A 30 5.21 -7.67 6.59
CA PRO A 30 5.92 -8.41 5.54
C PRO A 30 5.15 -9.64 5.05
N ALA A 31 4.64 -10.48 5.96
CA ALA A 31 3.87 -11.66 5.58
C ALA A 31 2.58 -11.29 4.83
N SER A 32 1.88 -10.22 5.23
CA SER A 32 0.68 -9.75 4.52
C SER A 32 0.97 -9.38 3.06
N ILE A 33 2.13 -8.80 2.79
CA ILE A 33 2.56 -8.41 1.45
C ILE A 33 2.99 -9.65 0.64
N SER A 34 3.77 -10.54 1.24
CA SER A 34 4.20 -11.81 0.64
C SER A 34 3.02 -12.70 0.25
N LEU A 35 2.08 -12.93 1.17
CA LEU A 35 0.88 -13.73 0.91
C LEU A 35 -0.05 -13.07 -0.13
N ALA A 36 -0.03 -11.74 -0.23
CA ALA A 36 -0.78 -11.03 -1.26
C ALA A 36 -0.17 -11.15 -2.67
N GLN A 37 1.05 -11.68 -2.84
CA GLN A 37 1.62 -11.98 -4.16
C GLN A 37 1.10 -13.30 -4.75
N GLN A 38 0.35 -14.10 -3.98
CA GLN A 38 -0.09 -15.43 -4.38
C GLN A 38 -1.58 -15.45 -4.76
N GLU A 39 -1.91 -16.27 -5.76
CA GLU A 39 -3.29 -16.48 -6.19
C GLU A 39 -4.07 -17.32 -5.18
N SER A 40 -3.45 -18.41 -4.71
CA SER A 40 -4.08 -19.40 -3.86
C SER A 40 -3.66 -19.22 -2.42
N ARG A 41 -4.64 -18.94 -1.56
CA ARG A 41 -4.57 -19.31 -0.14
C ARG A 41 -5.40 -20.55 0.16
N TYR A 42 -6.18 -21.06 -0.80
CA TYR A 42 -7.31 -21.97 -0.52
C TYR A 42 -7.55 -23.04 -1.59
N THR A 43 -6.75 -23.13 -2.65
CA THR A 43 -6.74 -24.35 -3.48
C THR A 43 -5.94 -25.39 -2.71
N GLY A 44 -6.62 -26.38 -2.13
CA GLY A 44 -6.00 -27.52 -1.43
C GLY A 44 -5.21 -28.45 -2.35
N ASP A 45 -4.45 -27.88 -3.28
CA ASP A 45 -3.54 -28.60 -4.15
C ASP A 45 -2.21 -28.70 -3.41
N ASP A 46 -1.88 -29.89 -2.93
CA ASP A 46 -0.62 -30.29 -2.28
C ASP A 46 0.60 -30.23 -3.24
N SER A 47 0.56 -29.33 -4.22
CA SER A 47 1.62 -29.18 -5.21
C SER A 47 2.77 -28.39 -4.60
N LYS A 48 3.75 -29.16 -4.08
CA LYS A 48 5.14 -28.79 -3.71
C LYS A 48 5.29 -27.39 -3.14
N GLU A 49 5.59 -27.29 -1.84
CA GLU A 49 6.05 -26.08 -1.14
C GLU A 49 7.13 -25.31 -1.96
N ILE A 50 6.70 -24.51 -2.92
CA ILE A 50 7.53 -23.46 -3.50
C ILE A 50 7.62 -22.44 -2.37
N GLY A 51 8.78 -22.39 -1.71
CA GLY A 51 9.04 -21.52 -0.58
C GLY A 51 8.45 -20.14 -0.83
N MET A 52 7.57 -19.71 0.08
CA MET A 52 6.86 -18.43 -0.04
C MET A 52 7.90 -17.31 -0.16
N PRO A 53 7.87 -16.49 -1.23
CA PRO A 53 8.85 -15.43 -1.37
C PRO A 53 8.69 -14.43 -0.23
N SER A 54 9.76 -14.20 0.52
CA SER A 54 9.77 -13.23 1.62
C SER A 54 10.20 -11.88 1.10
N ILE A 55 9.45 -10.84 1.45
CA ILE A 55 9.89 -9.47 1.20
C ILE A 55 10.95 -9.07 2.24
N PHE A 56 12.01 -8.39 1.79
CA PHE A 56 13.01 -7.80 2.66
C PHE A 56 12.44 -6.63 3.45
N SER A 57 12.76 -6.58 4.74
CA SER A 57 12.20 -5.67 5.73
C SER A 57 13.29 -4.88 6.45
N CYS A 58 12.91 -3.80 7.14
CA CYS A 58 13.75 -3.18 8.16
C CYS A 58 13.75 -4.00 9.47
N PRO A 59 14.73 -3.80 10.39
CA PRO A 59 14.71 -4.44 11.70
C PRO A 59 13.39 -4.10 12.39
N PRO A 60 12.74 -5.09 13.04
CA PRO A 60 11.50 -4.83 13.75
C PRO A 60 11.80 -3.87 14.90
N LEU A 61 10.87 -2.94 15.15
CA LEU A 61 11.10 -1.90 16.13
C LEU A 61 10.95 -2.47 17.55
N GLU A 62 12.05 -2.61 18.30
CA GLU A 62 12.03 -3.21 19.64
C GLU A 62 11.58 -2.23 20.73
N HIS A 63 11.91 -0.95 20.55
CA HIS A 63 11.64 0.09 21.54
C HIS A 63 10.88 1.27 20.91
N PRO A 64 10.01 1.96 21.67
CA PRO A 64 9.38 3.18 21.20
C PRO A 64 10.44 4.21 20.77
N TYR A 65 10.07 5.15 19.91
CA TYR A 65 11.04 6.13 19.41
C TYR A 65 11.68 6.91 20.57
N SER A 66 13.00 6.73 20.72
CA SER A 66 13.80 7.35 21.77
C SER A 66 13.85 8.88 21.63
N SER A 67 14.07 9.53 22.77
CA SER A 67 14.17 10.97 22.91
C SER A 67 15.29 11.63 22.06
N PRO A 68 15.19 12.94 21.74
CA PRO A 68 14.22 13.89 22.27
C PRO A 68 12.83 13.69 21.65
N SER A 69 11.83 13.50 22.52
CA SER A 69 10.44 13.45 22.12
C SER A 69 10.13 14.62 21.19
N THR A 70 9.44 14.33 20.08
CA THR A 70 8.87 15.39 19.24
C THR A 70 7.67 16.04 19.93
N GLU A 71 7.42 15.84 21.21
CA GLU A 71 6.34 16.53 21.90
C GLU A 71 6.76 17.93 22.36
N PRO A 72 5.81 18.89 22.47
CA PRO A 72 6.07 20.20 23.03
C PRO A 72 6.66 20.08 24.45
N LYS A 73 7.82 20.69 24.69
CA LYS A 73 8.45 20.71 26.01
C LYS A 73 7.82 21.78 26.90
N GLY A 74 7.22 21.35 28.01
CA GLY A 74 6.65 22.23 29.04
C GLY A 74 5.21 22.69 28.77
N THR A 75 4.49 23.01 29.85
CA THR A 75 3.04 23.31 29.84
C THR A 75 2.65 24.43 28.89
N LYS A 76 3.44 25.52 28.82
CA LYS A 76 3.15 26.66 27.93
C LYS A 76 3.27 26.32 26.44
N ALA A 77 4.16 25.40 26.07
CA ALA A 77 4.27 24.94 24.68
C ALA A 77 3.12 23.98 24.33
N MET A 78 2.74 23.13 25.28
CA MET A 78 1.62 22.19 25.18
C MET A 78 0.29 22.93 24.95
N LEU A 79 -0.04 23.91 25.81
CA LEU A 79 -1.27 24.71 25.71
C LEU A 79 -1.39 25.44 24.37
N ARG A 80 -0.31 26.07 23.90
CA ARG A 80 -0.26 26.75 22.59
C ARG A 80 -0.51 25.83 21.41
N VAL A 81 -0.16 24.54 21.52
CA VAL A 81 -0.44 23.56 20.48
C VAL A 81 -1.89 23.11 20.56
N MET A 82 -2.41 22.86 21.76
CA MET A 82 -3.81 22.47 21.98
C MET A 82 -4.79 23.55 21.48
N GLU A 83 -4.51 24.84 21.72
CA GLU A 83 -5.30 25.98 21.21
C GLU A 83 -5.43 26.00 19.69
N ARG A 84 -4.48 25.41 18.95
CA ARG A 84 -4.50 25.34 17.48
C ARG A 84 -5.26 24.14 16.93
N ILE A 85 -5.61 23.18 17.78
CA ILE A 85 -6.35 21.98 17.40
C ILE A 85 -7.84 22.26 17.63
N PRO A 86 -8.69 22.18 16.59
CA PRO A 86 -10.14 22.36 16.78
C PRO A 86 -10.70 21.40 17.83
N ALA A 87 -11.65 21.85 18.66
CA ALA A 87 -12.23 21.02 19.73
C ALA A 87 -12.79 19.67 19.23
N VAL A 88 -13.48 19.68 18.08
CA VAL A 88 -14.00 18.47 17.42
C VAL A 88 -12.89 17.49 17.03
N GLU A 89 -11.72 18.01 16.64
CA GLU A 89 -10.55 17.17 16.34
C GLU A 89 -9.95 16.57 17.62
N LEU A 90 -9.90 17.33 18.71
CA LEU A 90 -9.42 16.83 19.99
C LEU A 90 -10.34 15.72 20.55
N GLU A 91 -11.65 15.93 20.46
CA GLU A 91 -12.65 14.93 20.86
C GLU A 91 -12.52 13.65 20.02
N TYR A 92 -12.34 13.79 18.70
CA TYR A 92 -12.09 12.65 17.81
C TYR A 92 -10.83 11.88 18.19
N ARG A 93 -9.72 12.59 18.43
CA ARG A 93 -8.44 11.99 18.84
C ARG A 93 -8.55 11.26 20.17
N ASN A 94 -9.28 11.82 21.14
CA ASN A 94 -9.51 11.19 22.43
C ASN A 94 -10.30 9.88 22.28
N LYS A 95 -11.38 9.89 21.49
CA LYS A 95 -12.17 8.67 21.19
C LYS A 95 -11.32 7.58 20.54
N LEU A 96 -10.45 7.95 19.58
CA LEU A 96 -9.53 6.97 18.97
C LEU A 96 -8.47 6.49 19.97
N ALA A 97 -7.97 7.38 20.83
CA ALA A 97 -6.98 7.00 21.83
C ALA A 97 -7.54 6.00 22.84
N ASP A 98 -8.79 6.18 23.28
CA ASP A 98 -9.47 5.24 24.17
C ASP A 98 -9.62 3.87 23.48
N LEU A 99 -10.18 3.86 22.27
CA LEU A 99 -10.33 2.66 21.44
C LEU A 99 -9.00 1.91 21.23
N VAL A 100 -7.93 2.63 20.90
CA VAL A 100 -6.60 2.04 20.68
C VAL A 100 -6.03 1.47 21.97
N ASN A 101 -6.16 2.17 23.10
CA ASN A 101 -5.66 1.67 24.38
C ASN A 101 -6.41 0.41 24.81
N ASP A 102 -7.71 0.33 24.54
CA ASP A 102 -8.53 -0.84 24.83
C ASP A 102 -8.09 -2.04 23.98
N ALA A 103 -7.95 -1.85 22.67
CA ALA A 103 -7.45 -2.88 21.75
C ALA A 103 -6.04 -3.36 22.12
N LEU A 104 -5.13 -2.47 22.51
CA LEU A 104 -3.79 -2.84 22.94
C LEU A 104 -3.79 -3.62 24.27
N ARG A 105 -4.72 -3.32 25.19
CA ARG A 105 -4.90 -4.11 26.42
C ARG A 105 -5.40 -5.51 26.09
N GLU A 106 -6.37 -5.63 25.19
CA GLU A 106 -6.88 -6.92 24.73
C GLU A 106 -5.79 -7.76 24.06
N LEU A 107 -5.04 -7.18 23.12
CA LEU A 107 -3.95 -7.87 22.42
C LEU A 107 -2.88 -8.38 23.39
N ARG A 108 -2.45 -7.57 24.36
CA ARG A 108 -1.48 -8.01 25.37
C ARG A 108 -2.04 -9.11 26.27
N ALA A 109 -3.33 -9.07 26.59
CA ALA A 109 -3.95 -10.12 27.40
C ALA A 109 -4.04 -11.47 26.66
N ASN A 110 -4.12 -11.46 25.32
CA ASN A 110 -4.44 -12.67 24.54
C ASN A 110 -3.33 -13.16 23.59
N HIS A 111 -2.29 -12.37 23.30
CA HIS A 111 -1.29 -12.71 22.27
C HIS A 111 0.17 -12.41 22.64
N ASP A 112 0.46 -11.77 23.77
CA ASP A 112 1.81 -11.21 24.04
C ASP A 112 2.94 -12.26 24.07
N THR A 113 2.62 -13.52 24.34
CA THR A 113 3.59 -14.62 24.43
C THR A 113 4.18 -15.06 23.09
N GLN A 114 3.56 -14.68 21.96
CA GLN A 114 3.97 -15.13 20.61
C GLN A 114 4.79 -14.09 19.84
N GLY A 115 4.95 -12.88 20.38
CA GLY A 115 5.57 -11.75 19.69
C GLY A 115 4.62 -11.07 18.69
N TRP A 116 4.81 -9.77 18.46
CA TRP A 116 3.87 -8.97 17.65
C TRP A 116 4.21 -8.89 16.15
N CYS A 117 5.24 -9.62 15.71
CA CYS A 117 5.59 -9.79 14.30
C CYS A 117 6.36 -11.10 14.10
N LEU A 118 6.34 -11.62 12.87
CA LEU A 118 7.14 -12.77 12.48
C LEU A 118 8.61 -12.40 12.28
N PRO A 119 9.53 -13.38 12.25
CA PRO A 119 10.93 -13.15 11.90
C PRO A 119 11.05 -12.45 10.54
N ARG A 120 11.88 -11.41 10.48
CA ARG A 120 12.03 -10.57 9.27
C ARG A 120 13.26 -10.96 8.47
N ALA A 121 13.09 -11.16 7.16
CA ALA A 121 14.21 -11.21 6.23
C ALA A 121 14.82 -9.80 6.10
N MET A 122 16.05 -9.65 6.56
CA MET A 122 16.72 -8.36 6.61
C MET A 122 17.36 -8.01 5.27
N ARG A 123 17.14 -6.78 4.79
CA ARG A 123 17.81 -6.30 3.58
C ARG A 123 19.34 -6.26 3.78
N PRO A 124 20.16 -6.86 2.90
CA PRO A 124 21.61 -6.73 2.95
C PRO A 124 22.02 -5.25 2.92
N GLY A 125 22.93 -4.83 3.82
CA GLY A 125 23.45 -3.45 3.89
C GLY A 125 22.60 -2.45 4.67
N TYR A 126 21.42 -2.83 5.19
CA TYR A 126 20.52 -1.90 5.88
C TYR A 126 21.17 -1.17 7.09
N LEU A 127 21.98 -1.88 7.89
CA LEU A 127 22.67 -1.28 9.04
C LEU A 127 23.80 -0.31 8.63
N GLN A 128 24.42 -0.51 7.46
CA GLN A 128 25.42 0.42 6.93
C GLN A 128 24.78 1.72 6.46
N ASP A 129 23.59 1.67 5.86
CA ASP A 129 22.80 2.84 5.44
C ASP A 129 22.45 3.76 6.62
N ILE A 130 22.20 3.21 7.82
CA ILE A 130 21.89 3.98 9.02
C ILE A 130 23.12 4.72 9.59
N SER A 131 24.32 4.14 9.44
CA SER A 131 25.57 4.70 9.96
C SER A 131 26.18 5.83 9.11
N GLY A 132 25.75 5.96 7.84
CA GLY A 132 26.18 7.02 6.94
C GLY A 132 25.57 8.38 7.30
N LYS A 133 26.40 9.42 7.42
CA LYS A 133 25.96 10.82 7.62
C LYS A 133 24.84 11.19 6.65
N LYS A 134 23.62 11.50 7.16
CA LYS A 134 22.49 12.23 6.53
C LYS A 134 22.60 12.48 5.01
N GLN A 135 22.81 11.45 4.21
CA GLN A 135 22.58 11.47 2.78
C GLN A 135 21.20 10.86 2.59
N ASP A 136 20.42 11.46 1.69
CA ASP A 136 19.00 11.20 1.42
C ASP A 136 18.54 9.82 1.88
N GLN A 137 17.52 9.75 2.75
CA GLN A 137 16.86 8.51 3.20
C GLN A 137 16.35 7.62 2.04
N ASP A 138 16.40 8.12 0.80
CA ASP A 138 16.08 7.42 -0.45
C ASP A 138 17.29 6.80 -1.18
N ARG A 139 18.54 7.06 -0.77
CA ARG A 139 19.73 6.36 -1.31
C ARG A 139 20.10 5.20 -0.41
N GLN A 140 19.25 4.17 -0.43
CA GLN A 140 19.56 2.88 0.21
C GLN A 140 20.57 2.13 -0.67
N VAL A 141 21.69 1.72 -0.09
CA VAL A 141 22.80 1.10 -0.86
C VAL A 141 22.28 -0.11 -1.64
N GLY A 142 22.60 -0.16 -2.93
CA GLY A 142 22.19 -1.24 -3.84
C GLY A 142 20.79 -1.14 -4.45
N GLU A 143 19.93 -0.20 -4.04
CA GLU A 143 18.69 0.06 -4.79
C GLU A 143 19.08 0.75 -6.10
N PRO A 144 18.70 0.23 -7.29
CA PRO A 144 18.73 1.05 -8.49
C PRO A 144 17.93 2.31 -8.17
N ASN A 145 18.34 3.48 -8.66
CA ASN A 145 17.62 4.71 -8.35
C ASN A 145 16.23 4.67 -9.01
N LEU A 146 15.27 4.00 -8.36
CA LEU A 146 13.91 3.79 -8.84
C LEU A 146 13.22 5.15 -8.98
N GLY A 147 13.51 6.08 -8.06
CA GLY A 147 13.09 7.47 -8.19
C GLY A 147 13.52 8.11 -9.52
N LYS A 148 14.72 7.82 -10.04
CA LYS A 148 15.17 8.24 -11.39
C LYS A 148 14.56 7.40 -12.51
N LEU A 149 14.30 6.12 -12.29
CA LEU A 149 13.59 5.26 -13.25
C LEU A 149 12.17 5.81 -13.49
N TYR A 150 11.52 6.30 -12.45
CA TYR A 150 10.22 7.00 -12.51
C TYR A 150 10.36 8.47 -12.92
N ALA A 151 11.48 9.15 -12.59
CA ALA A 151 11.72 10.54 -12.95
C ALA A 151 12.19 10.69 -14.41
N LEU A 152 11.23 10.82 -15.31
CA LEU A 152 11.51 11.38 -16.64
C LEU A 152 11.66 12.91 -16.55
N LYS A 153 12.86 13.40 -16.89
CA LYS A 153 13.06 14.75 -17.45
C LYS A 153 12.17 14.83 -18.70
N GLY A 154 11.12 15.66 -18.68
CA GLY A 154 10.22 15.81 -19.83
C GLY A 154 9.00 16.70 -19.62
N PHE A 155 8.64 17.03 -18.38
CA PHE A 155 7.67 18.09 -18.08
C PHE A 155 8.30 19.15 -17.18
N SER A 156 9.32 19.83 -17.71
CA SER A 156 9.68 21.16 -17.20
C SER A 156 8.99 22.16 -18.12
N LEU A 157 7.88 22.75 -17.67
CA LEU A 157 7.25 23.92 -18.32
C LEU A 157 8.09 25.20 -18.10
N SER A 158 9.41 25.08 -18.16
CA SER A 158 10.34 26.18 -17.91
C SER A 158 11.30 26.44 -19.07
N ASP A 159 11.06 25.86 -20.24
CA ASP A 159 11.81 26.25 -21.43
C ASP A 159 10.83 26.64 -22.54
N GLY A 160 10.77 27.95 -22.78
CA GLY A 160 9.92 28.61 -23.77
C GLY A 160 10.42 28.36 -25.19
N ARG A 161 10.42 27.09 -25.61
CA ARG A 161 10.53 26.72 -27.03
C ARG A 161 9.41 25.76 -27.36
N GLN A 162 8.44 26.28 -28.10
CA GLN A 162 7.42 25.51 -28.80
C GLN A 162 8.12 24.46 -29.67
N SER A 163 8.28 23.25 -29.14
CA SER A 163 8.46 22.05 -29.94
C SER A 163 7.07 21.52 -30.22
N THR A 164 6.48 21.98 -31.32
CA THR A 164 5.35 21.35 -31.99
C THR A 164 5.75 19.95 -32.42
N ARG A 165 5.64 18.98 -31.51
CA ARG A 165 5.55 17.56 -31.84
C ARG A 165 4.26 17.08 -31.22
N GLU A 166 3.23 17.20 -32.06
CA GLU A 166 2.02 16.39 -32.12
C GLU A 166 1.64 15.74 -30.79
N ASP A 167 0.64 16.35 -30.16
CA ASP A 167 -0.27 15.68 -29.25
C ASP A 167 -0.59 14.30 -29.85
N ALA A 168 0.03 13.25 -29.31
CA ALA A 168 -0.42 11.90 -29.55
C ALA A 168 -1.84 11.85 -29.03
N SER A 169 -2.80 11.89 -29.96
CA SER A 169 -4.19 11.60 -29.71
C SER A 169 -4.22 10.31 -28.90
N PHE A 170 -4.56 10.41 -27.61
CA PHE A 170 -4.80 9.24 -26.77
C PHE A 170 -6.01 8.54 -27.36
N SER A 171 -5.77 7.55 -28.22
CA SER A 171 -6.80 6.62 -28.65
C SER A 171 -7.28 5.88 -27.41
N GLU A 172 -8.58 5.88 -27.15
CA GLU A 172 -9.22 5.08 -26.10
C GLU A 172 -9.05 3.56 -26.33
N ASP A 173 -8.48 3.14 -27.48
CA ASP A 173 -8.39 1.75 -27.93
C ASP A 173 -6.96 1.14 -27.92
N VAL A 174 -6.05 1.60 -27.04
CA VAL A 174 -4.76 0.89 -26.91
C VAL A 174 -5.01 -0.44 -26.18
N PRO A 175 -4.83 -1.61 -26.84
CA PRO A 175 -5.08 -2.89 -26.19
C PRO A 175 -4.09 -3.10 -25.03
N PRO A 176 -4.50 -3.85 -23.98
CA PRO A 176 -3.61 -4.14 -22.86
C PRO A 176 -2.39 -4.95 -23.32
N LEU A 177 -1.22 -4.65 -22.77
CA LEU A 177 -0.04 -5.50 -22.89
C LEU A 177 -0.23 -6.73 -22.00
N ILE A 178 -0.44 -7.89 -22.63
CA ILE A 178 -0.53 -9.17 -21.92
C ILE A 178 0.88 -9.74 -21.77
N LEU A 179 1.30 -9.98 -20.53
CA LEU A 179 2.58 -10.60 -20.22
C LEU A 179 2.49 -12.11 -20.46
N SER A 180 3.53 -12.66 -21.07
CA SER A 180 3.71 -14.11 -21.14
C SER A 180 4.07 -14.66 -19.75
N PRO A 181 3.69 -15.89 -19.41
CA PRO A 181 4.26 -16.58 -18.25
C PRO A 181 5.80 -16.58 -18.33
N GLY A 182 6.49 -16.30 -17.23
CA GLY A 182 7.95 -16.21 -17.21
C GLY A 182 8.50 -14.84 -17.65
N LEU A 183 9.58 -14.81 -18.43
CA LEU A 183 10.36 -13.60 -18.69
C LEU A 183 9.79 -12.74 -19.84
N ASN A 184 9.54 -11.48 -19.54
CA ASN A 184 9.11 -10.43 -20.46
C ASN A 184 10.15 -9.31 -20.42
N ILE A 185 10.71 -8.92 -21.57
CA ILE A 185 11.73 -7.87 -21.64
C ILE A 185 11.14 -6.67 -22.38
N ILE A 186 11.17 -5.51 -21.74
CA ILE A 186 10.78 -4.24 -22.38
C ILE A 186 11.95 -3.25 -22.42
N PRO A 187 12.04 -2.40 -23.46
CA PRO A 187 13.19 -1.51 -23.63
C PRO A 187 13.30 -0.48 -22.51
N THR A 188 12.20 0.17 -22.12
CA THR A 188 12.20 1.20 -21.06
C THR A 188 10.87 1.19 -20.34
N LEU A 189 10.85 1.73 -19.12
CA LEU A 189 9.62 1.90 -18.34
C LEU A 189 8.62 2.83 -19.08
N ASN A 190 9.11 3.78 -19.89
CA ASN A 190 8.27 4.66 -20.69
C ASN A 190 7.48 3.92 -21.78
N SER A 191 7.95 2.75 -22.23
CA SER A 191 7.29 1.95 -23.27
C SER A 191 5.95 1.35 -22.82
N ILE A 192 5.69 1.29 -21.51
CA ILE A 192 4.44 0.77 -20.93
C ILE A 192 3.70 1.83 -20.11
N ARG A 193 4.11 3.10 -20.22
CA ARG A 193 3.50 4.20 -19.47
C ARG A 193 2.11 4.50 -20.01
N SER A 194 1.15 4.69 -19.11
CA SER A 194 -0.28 4.90 -19.41
C SER A 194 -0.92 3.76 -20.21
N MET A 195 -0.26 2.59 -20.28
CA MET A 195 -0.82 1.37 -20.85
C MET A 195 -1.26 0.45 -19.72
N THR A 196 -2.32 -0.31 -19.96
CA THR A 196 -2.69 -1.42 -19.08
C THR A 196 -1.76 -2.60 -19.36
N VAL A 197 -1.06 -3.07 -18.33
CA VAL A 197 -0.25 -4.30 -18.38
C VAL A 197 -0.94 -5.36 -17.54
N LYS A 198 -1.08 -6.59 -18.06
CA LYS A 198 -1.77 -7.68 -17.36
C LYS A 198 -0.91 -8.93 -17.32
N ASN A 199 -0.77 -9.52 -16.15
CA ASN A 199 -0.45 -10.93 -16.03
C ASN A 199 -1.77 -11.70 -15.91
N THR A 200 -2.18 -12.40 -16.97
CA THR A 200 -3.42 -13.21 -16.96
C THR A 200 -3.18 -14.66 -16.51
N SER A 201 -1.93 -15.03 -16.26
CA SER A 201 -1.53 -16.36 -15.81
C SER A 201 -1.80 -16.56 -14.31
N SER A 202 -1.92 -17.84 -13.92
CA SER A 202 -1.88 -18.28 -12.53
C SER A 202 -0.47 -18.34 -11.93
N ALA A 203 0.56 -18.16 -12.75
CA ALA A 203 1.95 -18.04 -12.31
C ALA A 203 2.42 -16.57 -12.33
N PRO A 204 3.40 -16.18 -11.49
CA PRO A 204 4.05 -14.89 -11.59
C PRO A 204 4.73 -14.69 -12.95
N ALA A 205 4.77 -13.44 -13.43
CA ALA A 205 5.52 -13.05 -14.62
C ALA A 205 6.71 -12.15 -14.22
N LEU A 206 7.86 -12.34 -14.85
CA LEU A 206 9.04 -11.51 -14.65
C LEU A 206 9.08 -10.42 -15.73
N LEU A 207 9.07 -9.16 -15.31
CA LEU A 207 9.19 -8.00 -16.19
C LEU A 207 10.58 -7.38 -16.05
N ARG A 208 11.40 -7.47 -17.09
CA ARG A 208 12.76 -6.96 -17.11
C ARG A 208 12.87 -5.70 -17.96
N ILE A 209 13.43 -4.64 -17.39
CA ILE A 209 13.46 -3.29 -17.98
C ILE A 209 14.91 -2.82 -18.08
N ARG A 210 15.33 -2.28 -19.23
CA ARG A 210 16.67 -1.66 -19.33
C ARG A 210 16.69 -0.31 -18.62
N ASN A 211 17.65 -0.14 -17.74
CA ASN A 211 18.01 1.11 -17.11
C ASN A 211 18.98 1.87 -18.02
N ALA A 212 18.46 2.84 -18.77
CA ALA A 212 19.23 3.63 -19.73
C ALA A 212 20.38 4.46 -19.10
N GLN A 213 20.51 4.51 -17.77
CA GLN A 213 21.52 5.33 -17.07
C GLN A 213 22.65 4.55 -16.38
N GLN A 214 22.66 3.20 -16.43
CA GLN A 214 23.78 2.39 -15.90
C GLN A 214 24.83 2.02 -16.97
N THR A 215 24.65 2.45 -18.22
CA THR A 215 25.58 2.13 -19.32
C THR A 215 26.90 2.90 -19.28
N SER A 216 27.08 3.87 -18.38
CA SER A 216 28.26 4.75 -18.36
C SER A 216 29.35 4.38 -17.34
N SER A 217 29.24 3.27 -16.62
CA SER A 217 30.27 2.82 -15.66
C SER A 217 30.98 1.50 -16.01
N ALA A 218 30.77 0.96 -17.22
CA ALA A 218 31.55 -0.18 -17.71
C ALA A 218 32.85 0.29 -18.39
N THR A 219 33.77 0.89 -17.64
CA THR A 219 35.15 1.10 -18.09
C THR A 219 36.04 -0.03 -17.55
N ASN A 220 36.46 -0.90 -18.48
CA ASN A 220 37.69 -1.70 -18.49
C ASN A 220 38.04 -2.54 -17.25
N LEU A 221 37.55 -3.79 -17.24
CA LEU A 221 38.30 -4.90 -16.66
C LEU A 221 38.35 -6.04 -17.68
N ARG A 222 39.42 -6.06 -18.49
CA ARG A 222 39.85 -7.27 -19.19
C ARG A 222 40.53 -8.17 -18.16
N GLY A 223 39.88 -9.27 -17.78
CA GLY A 223 40.43 -10.30 -16.92
C GLY A 223 39.56 -11.55 -17.04
N GLN A 224 40.20 -12.69 -17.25
CA GLN A 224 39.63 -13.96 -17.71
C GLN A 224 38.57 -14.56 -16.78
N GLY A 225 37.59 -15.26 -17.37
CA GLY A 225 36.71 -16.20 -16.66
C GLY A 225 35.30 -16.24 -17.26
N LYS A 226 34.91 -17.38 -17.84
CA LYS A 226 33.52 -17.68 -18.20
C LYS A 226 32.68 -17.71 -16.92
N SER A 227 32.10 -16.57 -16.56
CA SER A 227 30.96 -16.48 -15.66
C SER A 227 29.83 -15.84 -16.46
N THR A 228 28.64 -16.41 -16.40
CA THR A 228 27.42 -15.86 -16.99
C THR A 228 27.06 -14.56 -16.24
N VAL A 229 27.68 -13.45 -16.65
CA VAL A 229 27.40 -12.11 -16.11
C VAL A 229 26.06 -11.65 -16.70
N GLU A 230 25.02 -11.61 -15.88
CA GLU A 230 23.74 -10.94 -16.18
C GLU A 230 24.04 -9.53 -16.73
N PRO A 231 23.43 -9.09 -17.85
CA PRO A 231 23.79 -7.82 -18.47
C PRO A 231 23.59 -6.65 -17.50
N ALA A 232 24.69 -5.97 -17.17
CA ALA A 232 24.69 -4.77 -16.35
C ALA A 232 23.66 -3.76 -16.90
N GLY A 233 22.69 -3.36 -16.07
CA GLY A 233 21.68 -2.36 -16.44
C GLY A 233 20.27 -2.89 -16.69
N LEU A 234 19.92 -4.12 -16.33
CA LEU A 234 18.53 -4.60 -16.33
C LEU A 234 17.96 -4.59 -14.90
N ILE A 235 16.73 -4.10 -14.75
CA ILE A 235 15.96 -4.12 -13.49
C ILE A 235 14.79 -5.09 -13.69
N THR A 236 14.67 -6.08 -12.81
CA THR A 236 13.60 -7.10 -12.87
C THR A 236 12.52 -6.81 -11.83
N PHE A 237 11.27 -6.94 -12.24
CA PHE A 237 10.10 -6.82 -11.39
C PHE A 237 9.29 -8.11 -11.48
N THR A 238 8.83 -8.62 -10.35
CA THR A 238 7.92 -9.76 -10.28
C THR A 238 6.47 -9.28 -10.27
N ILE A 239 5.69 -9.69 -11.26
CA ILE A 239 4.29 -9.34 -11.44
C ILE A 239 3.42 -10.51 -10.96
N PRO A 240 2.59 -10.33 -9.93
CA PRO A 240 1.78 -11.41 -9.35
C PRO A 240 0.83 -12.07 -10.35
N PRO A 241 0.42 -13.32 -10.11
CA PRO A 241 -0.65 -13.97 -10.86
C PRO A 241 -1.91 -13.11 -10.93
N LYS A 242 -2.57 -13.11 -12.09
CA LYS A 242 -3.85 -12.42 -12.34
C LYS A 242 -3.83 -10.91 -12.04
N ALA A 243 -2.67 -10.30 -11.77
CA ALA A 243 -2.57 -8.88 -11.48
C ALA A 243 -2.61 -8.05 -12.78
N ALA A 244 -3.23 -6.88 -12.69
CA ALA A 244 -3.19 -5.87 -13.74
C ALA A 244 -2.65 -4.57 -13.17
N PHE A 245 -1.88 -3.82 -13.94
CA PHE A 245 -1.40 -2.53 -13.49
C PHE A 245 -1.30 -1.50 -14.60
N CYS A 246 -1.31 -0.23 -14.20
CA CYS A 246 -0.99 0.89 -15.07
C CYS A 246 0.00 1.82 -14.36
N LEU A 247 1.16 2.00 -14.99
CA LEU A 247 2.10 3.03 -14.61
C LEU A 247 1.64 4.37 -15.20
N THR A 248 1.12 5.26 -14.37
CA THR A 248 0.62 6.56 -14.83
C THR A 248 0.99 7.67 -13.87
N HIS A 249 1.33 8.82 -14.41
CA HIS A 249 1.44 10.01 -13.59
C HIS A 249 0.04 10.56 -13.40
N MET A 250 -0.43 10.52 -12.16
CA MET A 250 -1.71 11.12 -11.77
C MET A 250 -1.57 12.64 -11.77
N SER A 251 -1.46 13.23 -12.97
CA SER A 251 -1.32 14.66 -13.17
C SER A 251 -2.60 15.36 -12.78
N THR A 252 -2.44 16.50 -12.15
CA THR A 252 -3.54 17.32 -11.64
C THR A 252 -3.73 18.60 -12.42
N GLN A 253 -2.98 18.75 -13.50
CA GLN A 253 -3.10 19.83 -14.47
C GLN A 253 -4.39 19.65 -15.27
N PRO A 254 -5.04 20.75 -15.71
CA PRO A 254 -6.34 20.71 -16.39
C PRO A 254 -6.32 20.17 -17.83
N VAL A 255 -5.22 19.58 -18.30
CA VAL A 255 -5.10 19.07 -19.68
C VAL A 255 -5.71 17.66 -19.79
N SER A 256 -6.87 17.60 -20.44
CA SER A 256 -7.69 16.44 -20.87
C SER A 256 -7.75 15.23 -19.91
N PHE A 257 -8.70 15.30 -18.98
CA PHE A 257 -9.09 14.23 -18.05
C PHE A 257 -9.50 12.86 -18.64
N PRO A 258 -9.99 12.70 -19.89
CA PRO A 258 -10.24 11.38 -20.49
C PRO A 258 -8.98 10.49 -20.48
N SER A 259 -7.79 11.09 -20.66
CA SER A 259 -6.50 10.38 -20.67
C SER A 259 -6.06 9.82 -19.32
N LEU A 260 -6.59 10.34 -18.20
CA LEU A 260 -6.24 9.87 -16.85
C LEU A 260 -7.04 8.63 -16.44
N LEU A 261 -8.11 8.26 -17.14
CA LEU A 261 -8.86 7.04 -16.86
C LEU A 261 -8.87 6.10 -18.07
N SER A 262 -8.27 6.47 -19.20
CA SER A 262 -8.14 5.60 -20.37
C SER A 262 -7.39 4.29 -20.09
N PHE A 263 -6.66 4.22 -18.98
CA PHE A 263 -6.02 2.98 -18.52
C PHE A 263 -6.96 2.02 -17.78
N LEU A 264 -8.15 2.45 -17.37
CA LEU A 264 -9.15 1.57 -16.79
C LEU A 264 -10.28 1.41 -17.81
N PRO A 265 -10.59 0.18 -18.23
CA PRO A 265 -11.75 -0.06 -19.09
C PRO A 265 -12.99 0.57 -18.46
N SER A 266 -13.74 1.38 -19.22
CA SER A 266 -14.87 2.16 -18.71
C SER A 266 -16.05 1.27 -18.28
N ASP A 267 -16.12 0.07 -18.85
CA ASP A 267 -17.03 -1.03 -18.55
C ASP A 267 -16.63 -1.80 -17.28
N ARG A 268 -15.35 -1.75 -16.87
CA ARG A 268 -14.92 -2.43 -15.65
C ARG A 268 -15.41 -1.67 -14.42
N LYS A 269 -16.02 -2.41 -13.49
CA LYS A 269 -16.36 -1.94 -12.14
C LYS A 269 -15.65 -2.78 -11.10
N PHE A 270 -15.41 -2.17 -9.95
CA PHE A 270 -14.68 -2.77 -8.84
C PHE A 270 -15.58 -2.83 -7.60
N ASP A 271 -15.71 -4.03 -7.03
CA ASP A 271 -16.40 -4.27 -5.77
C ASP A 271 -15.64 -3.63 -4.59
N PHE A 272 -14.31 -3.48 -4.71
CA PHE A 272 -13.45 -2.84 -3.72
C PHE A 272 -12.44 -1.88 -4.34
N VAL A 273 -12.37 -0.64 -3.88
CA VAL A 273 -11.36 0.34 -4.31
C VAL A 273 -10.64 0.90 -3.09
N ILE A 274 -9.32 0.69 -3.00
CA ILE A 274 -8.49 1.24 -1.93
C ILE A 274 -7.51 2.27 -2.47
N MET A 275 -7.26 3.33 -1.71
CA MET A 275 -6.41 4.44 -2.11
C MET A 275 -5.47 4.87 -0.98
N ASP A 276 -4.20 5.16 -1.31
CA ASP A 276 -3.26 5.85 -0.42
C ASP A 276 -2.79 7.19 -1.03
N PRO A 277 -3.64 8.24 -1.02
CA PRO A 277 -3.32 9.48 -1.71
C PRO A 277 -2.11 10.18 -1.09
N PRO A 278 -1.26 10.85 -1.90
CA PRO A 278 -0.11 11.62 -1.42
C PRO A 278 -0.57 12.95 -0.78
N TRP A 279 -1.21 12.88 0.38
CA TRP A 279 -1.83 14.03 1.05
C TRP A 279 -0.82 15.17 1.30
N PRO A 280 -1.20 16.43 1.04
CA PRO A 280 -0.30 17.56 1.26
C PRO A 280 0.18 17.67 2.69
N ASN A 281 1.50 17.64 2.84
CA ASN A 281 2.15 17.77 4.13
C ASN A 281 3.23 18.85 4.07
N ARG A 282 3.09 19.86 4.95
CA ARG A 282 4.04 20.98 5.08
C ARG A 282 5.48 20.54 5.44
N SER A 283 5.64 19.33 6.00
CA SER A 283 6.96 18.77 6.30
C SER A 283 7.65 18.16 5.09
N VAL A 284 6.87 17.62 4.13
CA VAL A 284 7.36 16.99 2.90
C VAL A 284 7.59 18.03 1.79
N SER A 285 6.91 19.18 1.85
CA SER A 285 7.10 20.28 0.89
C SER A 285 8.50 20.93 0.91
N ARG A 286 9.40 20.49 1.80
CA ARG A 286 10.80 20.94 1.88
C ARG A 286 11.81 19.94 1.29
N SER A 287 11.39 18.70 0.99
CA SER A 287 12.22 17.72 0.30
C SER A 287 12.02 17.83 -1.21
N ALA A 288 13.11 17.91 -1.98
CA ALA A 288 13.10 18.11 -3.44
C ALA A 288 12.43 16.97 -4.27
N HIS A 289 11.93 15.92 -3.60
CA HIS A 289 11.43 14.68 -4.20
C HIS A 289 10.01 14.79 -4.78
N TYR A 290 9.18 15.75 -4.35
CA TYR A 290 7.85 15.96 -4.91
C TYR A 290 7.78 17.34 -5.59
N LYS A 291 8.10 17.39 -6.89
CA LYS A 291 8.14 18.65 -7.67
C LYS A 291 6.82 19.42 -7.68
N THR A 292 5.68 18.75 -7.47
CA THR A 292 4.37 19.38 -7.26
C THR A 292 3.53 18.54 -6.31
N ILE A 293 3.42 18.91 -5.04
CA ILE A 293 2.47 18.27 -4.11
C ILE A 293 1.06 18.74 -4.52
N PRO A 294 0.17 17.84 -4.97
CA PRO A 294 -1.16 18.21 -5.43
C PRO A 294 -1.99 18.76 -4.27
N THR A 295 -2.76 19.83 -4.46
CA THR A 295 -3.55 20.40 -3.35
C THR A 295 -4.62 19.42 -2.85
N PHE A 296 -5.14 19.62 -1.63
CA PHE A 296 -6.22 18.78 -1.10
C PHE A 296 -7.44 18.75 -2.03
N SER A 297 -7.84 19.90 -2.60
CA SER A 297 -9.00 20.00 -3.50
C SER A 297 -8.78 19.27 -4.83
N VAL A 298 -7.55 19.26 -5.30
CA VAL A 298 -7.13 18.52 -6.48
C VAL A 298 -7.23 17.01 -6.25
N LEU A 299 -6.64 16.50 -5.16
CA LEU A 299 -6.71 15.07 -4.84
C LEU A 299 -8.15 14.62 -4.59
N GLN A 300 -8.93 15.43 -3.87
CA GLN A 300 -10.35 15.16 -3.63
C GLN A 300 -11.14 15.00 -4.94
N ARG A 301 -10.91 15.88 -5.93
CA ARG A 301 -11.56 15.77 -7.25
C ARG A 301 -11.13 14.52 -8.01
N LEU A 302 -9.84 14.19 -7.97
CA LEU A 302 -9.31 12.98 -8.62
C LEU A 302 -9.93 11.71 -8.01
N ILE A 303 -9.89 11.59 -6.68
CA ILE A 303 -10.51 10.48 -5.93
C ILE A 303 -12.00 10.38 -6.28
N ASN A 304 -12.73 11.51 -6.24
CA ASN A 304 -14.15 11.52 -6.56
C ASN A 304 -14.46 10.98 -7.97
N ARG A 305 -13.67 11.38 -8.96
CA ARG A 305 -13.85 10.96 -10.35
C ARG A 305 -13.54 9.48 -10.54
N ILE A 306 -12.46 8.99 -9.94
CA ILE A 306 -12.12 7.56 -9.95
C ILE A 306 -13.28 6.75 -9.34
N LEU A 307 -13.75 7.14 -8.15
CA LEU A 307 -14.85 6.42 -7.50
C LEU A 307 -16.13 6.41 -8.34
N LYS A 308 -16.53 7.54 -8.92
CA LYS A 308 -17.70 7.60 -9.81
C LYS A 308 -17.55 6.76 -11.07
N ALA A 309 -16.35 6.70 -11.63
CA ALA A 309 -16.09 5.98 -12.86
C ALA A 309 -15.97 4.46 -12.63
N GLN A 310 -15.38 4.04 -11.51
CA GLN A 310 -14.83 2.69 -11.37
C GLN A 310 -15.43 1.87 -10.23
N LEU A 311 -16.05 2.50 -9.23
CA LEU A 311 -16.67 1.75 -8.14
C LEU A 311 -17.97 1.09 -8.60
N ASP A 312 -18.20 -0.16 -8.20
CA ASP A 312 -19.45 -0.86 -8.50
C ASP A 312 -20.65 -0.15 -7.84
N PRO A 313 -21.66 0.27 -8.63
CA PRO A 313 -22.81 1.00 -8.10
C PRO A 313 -23.76 0.12 -7.28
N SER A 314 -23.63 -1.21 -7.33
CA SER A 314 -24.52 -2.18 -6.68
C SER A 314 -24.08 -2.55 -5.26
N GLY A 315 -23.03 -1.93 -4.74
CA GLY A 315 -22.53 -2.21 -3.39
C GLY A 315 -21.04 -2.04 -3.18
N GLY A 316 -20.31 -1.42 -4.12
CA GLY A 316 -18.87 -1.25 -4.03
C GLY A 316 -18.43 -0.50 -2.77
N ILE A 317 -17.26 -0.90 -2.25
CA ILE A 317 -16.64 -0.34 -1.05
C ILE A 317 -15.41 0.48 -1.46
N ALA A 318 -15.38 1.74 -1.06
CA ALA A 318 -14.23 2.63 -1.22
C ALA A 318 -13.48 2.78 0.12
N ALA A 319 -12.16 2.59 0.13
CA ALA A 319 -11.31 2.73 1.30
C ALA A 319 -10.21 3.77 1.02
N ILE A 320 -10.07 4.79 1.86
CA ILE A 320 -9.10 5.88 1.65
C ILE A 320 -8.23 6.05 2.89
N TRP A 321 -6.93 5.78 2.76
CA TRP A 321 -5.97 6.05 3.83
C TRP A 321 -5.86 7.55 4.08
N THR A 322 -5.75 7.92 5.35
CA THR A 322 -5.62 9.30 5.80
C THR A 322 -4.45 9.43 6.77
N THR A 323 -3.90 10.64 6.85
CA THR A 323 -2.87 10.96 7.83
C THR A 323 -3.51 11.46 9.12
N ASN A 324 -2.69 11.62 10.17
CA ASN A 324 -3.10 12.25 11.44
C ASN A 324 -3.50 13.74 11.33
N ASN A 325 -3.40 14.32 10.13
CA ASN A 325 -3.91 15.65 9.85
C ASN A 325 -5.41 15.60 9.50
N HIS A 326 -6.23 16.28 10.30
CA HIS A 326 -7.68 16.41 10.10
C HIS A 326 -8.08 16.86 8.67
N LYS A 327 -7.22 17.62 7.97
CA LYS A 327 -7.48 18.03 6.58
C LYS A 327 -7.53 16.85 5.61
N SER A 328 -6.67 15.84 5.80
CA SER A 328 -6.69 14.63 4.98
C SER A 328 -7.95 13.81 5.23
N ARG A 329 -8.34 13.63 6.50
CA ARG A 329 -9.59 12.96 6.87
C ARG A 329 -10.82 13.70 6.34
N SER A 330 -10.85 15.02 6.45
CA SER A 330 -11.93 15.84 5.90
C SER A 330 -12.02 15.72 4.38
N ALA A 331 -10.90 15.81 3.67
CA ALA A 331 -10.85 15.67 2.21
C ALA A 331 -11.32 14.27 1.75
N ALA A 332 -10.88 13.20 2.43
CA ALA A 332 -11.34 11.83 2.15
C ALA A 332 -12.86 11.69 2.32
N ARG A 333 -13.42 12.16 3.45
CA ARG A 333 -14.87 12.12 3.69
C ARG A 333 -15.66 12.96 2.69
N GLN A 334 -15.13 14.11 2.27
CA GLN A 334 -15.76 14.93 1.23
C GLN A 334 -15.70 14.26 -0.14
N ALA A 335 -14.60 13.56 -0.47
CA ALA A 335 -14.48 12.80 -1.73
C ALA A 335 -15.51 11.66 -1.79
N LEU A 336 -15.66 10.91 -0.69
CA LEU A 336 -16.70 9.87 -0.53
C LEU A 336 -18.10 10.46 -0.69
N LYS A 337 -18.40 11.55 0.05
CA LYS A 337 -19.71 12.22 -0.04
C LYS A 337 -20.02 12.70 -1.46
N ALA A 338 -19.04 13.30 -2.14
CA ALA A 338 -19.20 13.75 -3.52
C ALA A 338 -19.42 12.57 -4.50
N ALA A 339 -19.02 11.35 -4.12
CA ALA A 339 -19.27 10.10 -4.85
C ALA A 339 -20.56 9.40 -4.38
N GLN A 340 -21.38 10.08 -3.57
CA GLN A 340 -22.64 9.56 -3.00
C GLN A 340 -22.45 8.37 -2.05
N LEU A 341 -21.25 8.25 -1.48
CA LEU A 341 -20.92 7.24 -0.48
C LEU A 341 -20.99 7.85 0.92
N GLN A 342 -21.38 7.04 1.90
CA GLN A 342 -21.34 7.40 3.32
C GLN A 342 -20.29 6.55 4.04
N PRO A 343 -19.46 7.16 4.92
CA PRO A 343 -18.58 6.41 5.78
C PRO A 343 -19.37 5.42 6.64
N PHE A 344 -18.97 4.14 6.65
CA PHE A 344 -19.61 3.10 7.44
C PHE A 344 -18.62 2.38 8.37
N GLU A 345 -17.32 2.37 8.04
CA GLU A 345 -16.26 1.96 8.97
C GLU A 345 -15.06 2.92 8.97
N GLU A 346 -14.33 2.96 10.09
CA GLU A 346 -12.98 3.52 10.20
C GLU A 346 -12.04 2.46 10.78
N TRP A 347 -10.93 2.15 10.07
CA TRP A 347 -9.91 1.24 10.58
C TRP A 347 -8.70 2.05 11.05
N VAL A 348 -8.29 1.83 12.30
CA VAL A 348 -7.18 2.54 12.95
C VAL A 348 -5.98 1.61 12.97
N TRP A 349 -4.99 1.88 12.12
CA TRP A 349 -3.73 1.15 12.15
C TRP A 349 -2.80 1.75 13.20
N ILE A 350 -2.63 1.07 14.34
CA ILE A 350 -1.70 1.44 15.41
C ILE A 350 -0.33 0.79 15.18
N LYS A 351 0.72 1.61 15.15
CA LYS A 351 2.11 1.17 15.04
C LYS A 351 2.63 0.83 16.43
N THR A 352 3.18 -0.37 16.58
CA THR A 352 3.70 -0.88 17.85
C THR A 352 5.14 -1.34 17.75
N THR A 353 5.77 -1.57 18.89
CA THR A 353 7.00 -2.33 19.01
C THR A 353 6.73 -3.83 18.92
N THR A 354 7.78 -4.64 18.84
CA THR A 354 7.72 -6.12 18.93
C THR A 354 7.09 -6.62 20.23
N SER A 355 7.13 -5.78 21.27
CA SER A 355 6.56 -6.00 22.61
C SER A 355 5.19 -5.35 22.82
N GLY A 356 4.51 -4.91 21.75
CA GLY A 356 3.15 -4.40 21.85
C GLY A 356 2.97 -3.03 22.48
N TYR A 357 4.05 -2.24 22.59
CA TYR A 357 3.98 -0.85 23.04
C TYR A 357 3.81 0.10 21.84
N PRO A 358 2.99 1.14 21.95
CA PRO A 358 2.92 2.19 20.92
C PRO A 358 4.29 2.80 20.63
N VAL A 359 4.61 3.03 19.34
CA VAL A 359 5.89 3.64 18.94
C VAL A 359 6.07 5.08 19.41
N SER A 360 4.96 5.76 19.73
CA SER A 360 4.89 7.06 20.38
C SER A 360 3.63 7.12 21.27
N PRO A 361 3.50 8.09 22.20
CA PRO A 361 2.31 8.17 23.05
C PRO A 361 1.01 8.27 22.24
N VAL A 362 0.00 7.48 22.61
CA VAL A 362 -1.31 7.44 21.88
C VAL A 362 -2.03 8.80 21.94
N ARG A 363 -1.80 9.58 23.00
CA ARG A 363 -2.32 10.95 23.17
C ARG A 363 -1.27 12.04 22.85
N ALA A 364 -0.31 11.74 22.00
CA ALA A 364 0.68 12.70 21.49
C ALA A 364 0.00 13.90 20.77
N LEU A 365 0.56 15.10 20.91
CA LEU A 365 0.04 16.29 20.23
C LEU A 365 0.57 16.44 18.81
N TRP A 366 1.80 16.00 18.53
CA TRP A 366 2.43 16.15 17.22
C TRP A 366 2.40 14.86 16.39
N ARG A 367 3.03 13.79 16.87
CA ARG A 367 3.17 12.53 16.12
C ARG A 367 2.39 11.41 16.81
N LEU A 368 1.17 11.20 16.32
CA LEU A 368 0.34 10.08 16.75
C LEU A 368 0.89 8.75 16.18
N PRO A 369 0.81 7.65 16.94
CA PRO A 369 1.36 6.36 16.54
C PRO A 369 0.45 5.58 15.59
N TYR A 370 -0.65 6.16 15.12
CA TYR A 370 -1.62 5.48 14.26
C TYR A 370 -1.88 6.22 12.95
N GLU A 371 -2.52 5.56 12.00
CA GLU A 371 -3.11 6.11 10.78
C GLU A 371 -4.55 5.59 10.63
N VAL A 372 -5.40 6.27 9.86
CA VAL A 372 -6.82 5.91 9.74
C VAL A 372 -7.17 5.64 8.28
N LEU A 373 -7.80 4.50 8.02
CA LEU A 373 -8.44 4.14 6.77
C LEU A 373 -9.95 4.39 6.90
N VAL A 374 -10.51 5.24 6.04
CA VAL A 374 -11.95 5.55 6.04
C VAL A 374 -12.63 4.73 4.95
N LEU A 375 -13.62 3.90 5.32
CA LEU A 375 -14.38 3.07 4.39
C LEU A 375 -15.76 3.68 4.15
N GLY A 376 -16.12 3.84 2.89
CA GLY A 376 -17.41 4.34 2.43
C GLY A 376 -18.08 3.40 1.43
N ARG A 377 -19.40 3.34 1.47
CA ARG A 377 -20.23 2.62 0.51
C ARG A 377 -21.53 3.39 0.26
N GLN A 378 -22.28 3.03 -0.77
CA GLN A 378 -23.59 3.63 -0.99
C GLN A 378 -24.52 3.27 0.17
N ARG A 379 -25.41 4.20 0.51
CA ARG A 379 -26.41 3.96 1.55
C ARG A 379 -27.37 2.87 1.06
N LEU A 380 -27.47 1.76 1.79
CA LEU A 380 -28.48 0.74 1.53
C LEU A 380 -29.86 1.31 1.92
N PRO A 381 -30.89 1.19 1.06
CA PRO A 381 -32.25 1.51 1.46
C PRO A 381 -32.64 0.58 2.62
N SER A 382 -33.00 1.16 3.77
CA SER A 382 -33.49 0.39 4.91
C SER A 382 -35.01 0.32 4.86
N SER A 383 -35.56 -0.88 5.03
CA SER A 383 -37.00 -1.17 5.01
C SER A 383 -37.79 -0.37 6.08
N ASP A 384 -37.14 0.06 7.16
CA ASP A 384 -37.81 0.70 8.32
C ASP A 384 -37.64 2.22 8.44
N GLY A 385 -37.03 2.91 7.45
CA GLY A 385 -36.93 4.38 7.42
C GLY A 385 -36.11 5.05 8.55
N LYS A 386 -35.68 4.30 9.57
CA LYS A 386 -34.83 4.75 10.67
C LYS A 386 -33.57 3.90 10.73
N LEU A 387 -32.45 4.42 10.24
CA LEU A 387 -31.14 3.87 10.61
C LEU A 387 -30.17 4.99 10.99
N ASN A 388 -29.86 5.05 12.29
CA ASN A 388 -28.58 5.58 12.75
C ASN A 388 -27.53 4.54 12.34
N HIS A 389 -26.92 4.66 11.16
CA HIS A 389 -25.75 3.83 10.84
C HIS A 389 -24.63 4.18 11.84
N ILE A 390 -24.44 3.33 12.83
CA ILE A 390 -23.33 3.46 13.78
C ILE A 390 -22.05 3.17 13.00
N LEU A 391 -21.19 4.17 12.91
CA LEU A 391 -19.86 4.04 12.31
C LEU A 391 -19.05 3.01 13.08
N ARG A 392 -18.79 1.83 12.49
CA ARG A 392 -18.00 0.78 13.12
C ARG A 392 -16.52 1.17 13.09
N ARG A 393 -15.81 0.96 14.20
CA ARG A 393 -14.36 1.15 14.24
C ARG A 393 -13.65 -0.17 14.48
N ARG A 394 -12.53 -0.36 13.80
CA ARG A 394 -11.64 -1.51 13.97
C ARG A 394 -10.23 -1.03 14.26
N VAL A 395 -9.47 -1.77 15.05
CA VAL A 395 -8.06 -1.50 15.33
C VAL A 395 -7.21 -2.58 14.69
N ILE A 396 -6.18 -2.16 13.95
CA ILE A 396 -5.18 -3.04 13.36
C ILE A 396 -3.85 -2.68 14.03
N ALA A 397 -3.32 -3.56 14.85
CA ALA A 397 -1.96 -3.43 15.36
C ALA A 397 -0.97 -4.07 14.39
N ALA A 398 0.18 -3.41 14.20
CA ALA A 398 1.30 -4.02 13.50
C ALA A 398 2.62 -3.33 13.86
N VAL A 399 3.71 -4.10 13.89
CA VAL A 399 5.06 -3.55 13.96
C VAL A 399 5.38 -2.89 12.61
N PRO A 400 5.76 -1.60 12.56
CA PRO A 400 5.99 -0.91 11.30
C PRO A 400 7.16 -1.54 10.52
N ASP A 401 7.08 -1.48 9.19
CA ASP A 401 8.16 -1.85 8.27
C ASP A 401 8.82 -0.58 7.69
N VAL A 402 9.56 -0.67 6.58
CA VAL A 402 10.16 0.47 5.91
C VAL A 402 9.11 1.54 5.60
N HIS A 403 9.59 2.77 5.44
CA HIS A 403 8.74 3.92 5.19
C HIS A 403 7.76 3.69 4.02
N SER A 404 6.52 4.16 4.20
CA SER A 404 5.42 4.03 3.23
C SER A 404 4.93 2.61 2.93
N ARG A 405 5.42 1.54 3.58
CA ARG A 405 4.77 0.23 3.52
C ARG A 405 3.67 0.14 4.56
N LYS A 406 2.46 -0.15 4.10
CA LYS A 406 1.28 -0.42 4.93
C LYS A 406 1.04 -1.92 4.96
N PRO A 407 0.33 -2.45 5.98
CA PRO A 407 -0.17 -3.83 5.92
C PRO A 407 -1.01 -4.00 4.65
N ASN A 408 -0.80 -5.10 3.92
CA ASN A 408 -1.69 -5.46 2.83
C ASN A 408 -2.99 -6.00 3.42
N LEU A 409 -4.12 -5.39 3.06
CA LEU A 409 -5.41 -5.67 3.67
C LEU A 409 -6.25 -6.70 2.92
N LYS A 410 -5.72 -7.34 1.86
CA LYS A 410 -6.45 -8.30 1.03
C LYS A 410 -7.17 -9.36 1.86
N GLU A 411 -6.44 -10.04 2.75
CA GLU A 411 -6.98 -11.10 3.60
C GLU A 411 -8.15 -10.62 4.47
N MET A 412 -7.96 -9.48 5.14
CA MET A 412 -8.96 -8.93 6.05
C MET A 412 -10.21 -8.44 5.29
N VAL A 413 -10.01 -7.82 4.12
CA VAL A 413 -11.11 -7.38 3.22
C VAL A 413 -11.92 -8.58 2.74
N GLU A 414 -11.23 -9.66 2.35
CA GLU A 414 -11.85 -10.90 1.91
C GLU A 414 -12.68 -11.56 3.01
N GLN A 415 -12.10 -11.70 4.21
CA GLN A 415 -12.80 -12.27 5.37
C GLN A 415 -14.03 -11.46 5.78
N LEU A 416 -13.96 -10.12 5.70
CA LEU A 416 -15.01 -9.23 6.18
C LEU A 416 -16.15 -9.01 5.19
N PHE A 417 -15.85 -8.99 3.89
CA PHE A 417 -16.79 -8.49 2.89
C PHE A 417 -17.09 -9.47 1.75
N PHE A 418 -16.24 -10.48 1.53
CA PHE A 418 -16.34 -11.35 0.34
C PHE A 418 -16.35 -12.85 0.66
N THR A 419 -16.46 -13.21 1.93
CA THR A 419 -16.59 -14.60 2.40
C THR A 419 -17.93 -14.81 3.12
N SER A 420 -18.63 -15.91 2.86
CA SER A 420 -19.80 -16.33 3.65
C SER A 420 -19.51 -17.66 4.36
N ARG A 421 -20.20 -17.91 5.47
CA ARG A 421 -20.26 -19.24 6.09
C ARG A 421 -21.58 -19.88 5.70
N ASP A 422 -21.53 -21.09 5.14
CA ASP A 422 -22.74 -21.87 4.87
C ASP A 422 -23.32 -22.43 6.18
N ALA A 423 -24.56 -22.94 6.13
CA ALA A 423 -25.27 -23.52 7.28
C ALA A 423 -24.51 -24.69 7.94
N ASP A 424 -23.62 -25.35 7.21
CA ASP A 424 -22.79 -26.48 7.67
C ASP A 424 -21.45 -26.03 8.31
N GLY A 425 -21.21 -24.71 8.44
CA GLY A 425 -19.99 -24.17 9.06
C GLY A 425 -18.77 -24.11 8.13
N GLU A 426 -18.88 -24.66 6.92
CA GLU A 426 -17.87 -24.56 5.87
C GLU A 426 -17.77 -23.12 5.33
N GLN A 427 -16.56 -22.59 5.29
CA GLN A 427 -16.27 -21.25 4.79
C GLN A 427 -16.18 -21.29 3.25
N ARG A 428 -17.24 -20.89 2.55
CA ARG A 428 -17.23 -20.79 1.08
C ARG A 428 -17.13 -19.33 0.65
N TYR A 429 -16.23 -19.07 -0.30
CA TYR A 429 -16.12 -17.77 -0.95
C TYR A 429 -17.38 -17.46 -1.74
N MET A 430 -18.02 -16.33 -1.47
CA MET A 430 -19.33 -16.04 -2.06
C MET A 430 -19.24 -15.33 -3.41
N LYS A 431 -18.06 -14.88 -3.87
CA LYS A 431 -17.90 -14.30 -5.20
C LYS A 431 -16.42 -14.11 -5.56
N GLU A 432 -16.07 -14.29 -6.83
CA GLU A 432 -14.92 -13.56 -7.39
C GLU A 432 -15.24 -12.05 -7.29
N TYR A 433 -14.37 -11.30 -6.62
CA TYR A 433 -14.51 -9.84 -6.48
C TYR A 433 -13.40 -9.13 -7.24
N ASN A 434 -13.71 -7.92 -7.70
CA ASN A 434 -12.79 -7.06 -8.41
C ASN A 434 -12.27 -5.97 -7.49
N ALA A 435 -10.96 -5.87 -7.36
CA ALA A 435 -10.32 -4.83 -6.56
C ALA A 435 -9.38 -3.93 -7.35
N LEU A 436 -9.33 -2.66 -6.96
CA LEU A 436 -8.43 -1.63 -7.49
C LEU A 436 -7.68 -0.93 -6.36
N GLU A 437 -6.36 -0.91 -6.45
CA GLU A 437 -5.47 -0.10 -5.61
C GLU A 437 -4.98 1.14 -6.38
N VAL A 438 -5.28 2.33 -5.87
CA VAL A 438 -4.91 3.61 -6.48
C VAL A 438 -3.81 4.28 -5.66
N PHE A 439 -2.85 4.90 -6.34
CA PHE A 439 -1.58 5.37 -5.78
C PHE A 439 -0.73 4.22 -5.22
N ALA A 440 -0.87 3.05 -5.85
CA ALA A 440 -0.19 1.84 -5.45
C ALA A 440 1.33 1.97 -5.60
N ARG A 441 2.04 1.25 -4.74
CA ARG A 441 3.50 1.01 -4.82
C ARG A 441 3.86 -0.47 -4.83
N ASN A 442 2.87 -1.32 -4.63
CA ASN A 442 2.98 -2.77 -4.62
C ASN A 442 1.81 -3.34 -5.43
N LEU A 443 2.04 -4.44 -6.13
CA LEU A 443 0.98 -5.19 -6.80
C LEU A 443 0.42 -6.26 -5.88
N THR A 444 -0.84 -6.61 -6.08
CA THR A 444 -1.54 -7.67 -5.35
C THR A 444 -2.12 -8.66 -6.35
N ALA A 445 -1.95 -9.97 -6.11
CA ALA A 445 -2.47 -11.01 -6.98
C ALA A 445 -3.99 -10.89 -7.17
N GLY A 446 -4.43 -10.95 -8.42
CA GLY A 446 -5.83 -10.76 -8.81
C GLY A 446 -6.36 -9.32 -8.73
N TRP A 447 -5.58 -8.36 -8.25
CA TRP A 447 -6.01 -6.96 -8.13
C TRP A 447 -5.51 -6.12 -9.31
N TRP A 448 -6.22 -5.03 -9.56
CA TRP A 448 -5.74 -3.94 -10.41
C TRP A 448 -5.00 -2.91 -9.56
N SER A 449 -3.93 -2.33 -10.10
CA SER A 449 -3.15 -1.30 -9.40
C SER A 449 -2.76 -0.15 -10.33
N CYS A 450 -2.82 1.09 -9.87
CA CYS A 450 -2.33 2.23 -10.64
C CYS A 450 -1.60 3.26 -9.77
N GLY A 451 -0.56 3.87 -10.34
CA GLY A 451 0.28 4.84 -9.64
C GLY A 451 1.49 5.22 -10.47
N ASP A 452 2.18 6.28 -10.03
CA ASP A 452 3.43 6.75 -10.63
C ASP A 452 4.64 5.92 -10.18
N GLU A 453 4.50 5.18 -9.07
CA GLU A 453 5.49 4.24 -8.53
C GLU A 453 4.93 2.82 -8.37
N VAL A 454 3.96 2.42 -9.21
CA VAL A 454 3.16 1.18 -9.08
C VAL A 454 3.96 -0.13 -8.96
N LEU A 455 5.21 -0.15 -9.44
CA LEU A 455 6.10 -1.32 -9.40
C LEU A 455 7.18 -1.26 -8.32
N ARG A 456 7.20 -0.22 -7.46
CA ARG A 456 8.34 0.09 -6.58
C ARG A 456 8.73 -1.07 -5.69
N PHE A 457 7.76 -1.72 -5.04
CA PHE A 457 7.99 -2.87 -4.15
C PHE A 457 7.94 -4.22 -4.87
N ASN A 458 7.66 -4.23 -6.18
CA ASN A 458 7.73 -5.43 -7.02
C ASN A 458 9.13 -5.66 -7.62
N TRP A 459 10.07 -4.74 -7.41
CA TRP A 459 11.47 -4.92 -7.82
C TRP A 459 12.08 -6.10 -7.07
N ASP A 460 12.71 -7.05 -7.79
CA ASP A 460 13.25 -8.29 -7.22
C ASP A 460 14.27 -8.07 -6.10
N GLY A 461 14.96 -6.93 -6.07
CA GLY A 461 15.86 -6.60 -4.95
C GLY A 461 15.16 -6.33 -3.61
N TRP A 462 13.82 -6.27 -3.60
CA TRP A 462 13.02 -6.30 -2.39
C TRP A 462 12.63 -7.72 -1.94
N TRP A 463 13.02 -8.77 -2.65
CA TRP A 463 12.54 -10.13 -2.39
C TRP A 463 13.69 -11.12 -2.18
N THR A 464 13.42 -12.16 -1.39
CA THR A 464 14.33 -13.28 -1.17
C THR A 464 13.58 -14.61 -1.12
N ASN A 465 14.26 -15.66 -1.57
CA ASN A 465 13.77 -17.04 -1.51
C ASN A 465 14.22 -17.76 -0.22
N ALA A 466 14.82 -17.05 0.74
CA ALA A 466 15.45 -17.60 1.96
C ALA A 466 14.47 -18.27 2.96
N GLY A 467 13.21 -18.50 2.58
CA GLY A 467 12.27 -19.36 3.30
C GLY A 467 12.35 -20.84 2.92
N ALA A 468 13.06 -21.19 1.83
CA ALA A 468 13.43 -22.58 1.56
C ALA A 468 14.57 -22.95 2.51
N THR A 469 14.24 -23.62 3.61
CA THR A 469 15.26 -24.39 4.34
C THR A 469 15.88 -25.35 3.33
N GLU A 470 17.21 -25.30 3.17
CA GLU A 470 17.89 -26.32 2.37
C GLU A 470 17.52 -27.69 2.97
N PRO A 471 17.11 -28.67 2.15
CA PRO A 471 16.92 -30.02 2.65
C PRO A 471 18.27 -30.52 3.16
N VAL A 472 18.32 -30.83 4.47
CA VAL A 472 19.45 -31.50 5.13
C VAL A 472 19.73 -32.83 4.46
#